data_AF-A0AB39TTN4-F1
#
_entry.id   AF-A0AB39TTN4-F1
#
_cell.length_a   1.000
_cell.length_b   1.000
_cell.length_c   1.000
_cell.angle_alpha   90.00
_cell.angle_beta   90.00
_cell.angle_gamma   90.00
#
_symmetry.space_group_name_H-M   'P 1'
#
loop_
_entity.id
_entity.type
_entity.pdbx_description
1 polymer ?
#
loop_
_entity_poly.entity_id
_entity_poly.type
_entity_poly.pdbx_seq_one_letter_code
_entity_poly.pdbx_strand_id
1 'polypeptide(L)'
;MTTATPPAPEAGALPVRSGGPRALLAAIGGQNLSLIGALVAVVALFGSLNENFVGWDNIQVIAEAATISGLLAVVQTVVIICGGLDISVGSQAGLASVTSAMVFTSTGSNPYLGIGAALAIGAAIGLFNGAVIIYGRVNPTIATLAGLAAYKGVAQLVSDGRAQGYVLNDPVFVFLSRGKIAGLPTMVWLLILTAAAVHALLTYTDIGRNIYAIGGNDTAARLAGINLNKYLIAAYALSGTVAALAGVLLTARTGSGQPVSGSEGLELQSITAAALGGCALKGGKGSIGGTLLAVALLGALQNGLTVQGINAFWQNVAQGTLLVAAVVIQQRRNRERAVGLPA
;
A
#
# COMPACT_ATOMS: atom_id res chain seq x y z
N MET A 1 -32.96 42.25 51.77
CA MET A 1 -31.97 41.27 51.24
C MET A 1 -32.28 41.07 49.76
N THR A 2 -31.58 41.78 48.89
CA THR A 2 -31.73 41.71 47.43
C THR A 2 -30.66 40.78 46.87
N THR A 3 -31.08 39.64 46.33
CA THR A 3 -30.20 38.65 45.69
C THR A 3 -29.84 39.13 44.29
N ALA A 4 -28.59 39.53 44.08
CA ALA A 4 -28.05 39.84 42.75
C ALA A 4 -27.77 38.55 41.98
N THR A 5 -28.34 38.43 40.80
CA THR A 5 -28.05 37.36 39.82
C THR A 5 -26.64 37.57 39.24
N PRO A 6 -25.85 36.49 39.04
CA PRO A 6 -24.51 36.61 38.44
C PRO A 6 -24.62 36.94 36.93
N PRO A 7 -23.65 37.68 36.37
CA PRO A 7 -23.64 38.03 34.96
C PRO A 7 -23.38 36.80 34.07
N ALA A 8 -23.98 36.80 32.88
CA ALA A 8 -23.83 35.74 31.89
C ALA A 8 -22.38 35.61 31.38
N PRO A 9 -21.92 34.42 30.97
CA PRO A 9 -20.56 34.23 30.46
C PRO A 9 -20.41 34.96 29.12
N GLU A 10 -19.36 35.77 28.99
CA GLU A 10 -18.99 36.39 27.72
C GLU A 10 -18.73 35.30 26.68
N ALA A 11 -19.37 35.45 25.52
CA ALA A 11 -19.17 34.58 24.37
C ALA A 11 -17.70 34.71 23.90
N GLY A 12 -16.89 33.72 24.26
CA GLY A 12 -15.50 33.63 23.83
C GLY A 12 -15.40 33.71 22.32
N ALA A 13 -14.68 34.72 21.82
CA ALA A 13 -14.41 34.90 20.40
C ALA A 13 -13.83 33.62 19.81
N LEU A 14 -14.44 33.13 18.73
CA LEU A 14 -13.95 31.99 17.96
C LEU A 14 -12.51 32.27 17.51
N PRO A 15 -11.57 31.32 17.69
CA PRO A 15 -10.18 31.55 17.33
C PRO A 15 -10.06 31.81 15.81
N VAL A 16 -9.57 33.00 15.48
CA VAL A 16 -9.25 33.42 14.11
C VAL A 16 -8.23 32.44 13.53
N ARG A 17 -8.63 31.65 12.53
CA ARG A 17 -7.73 30.75 11.80
C ARG A 17 -6.74 31.61 10.99
N SER A 18 -5.56 31.86 11.55
CA SER A 18 -4.48 32.58 10.85
C SER A 18 -3.92 31.72 9.71
N GLY A 19 -4.18 32.11 8.46
CA GLY A 19 -3.69 31.47 7.22
C GLY A 19 -2.20 31.64 6.94
N GLY A 20 -1.34 31.36 7.93
CA GLY A 20 0.12 31.43 7.78
C GLY A 20 0.76 30.08 7.38
N PRO A 21 2.06 30.06 7.06
CA PRO A 21 2.82 28.83 6.78
C PRO A 21 2.74 27.81 7.94
N ARG A 22 2.55 28.28 9.18
CA ARG A 22 2.27 27.43 10.35
C ARG A 22 0.94 26.66 10.26
N ALA A 23 -0.09 27.21 9.61
CA ALA A 23 -1.36 26.51 9.40
C ALA A 23 -1.23 25.44 8.30
N LEU A 24 -0.43 25.71 7.26
CA LEU A 24 -0.09 24.73 6.23
C LEU A 24 0.76 23.57 6.81
N LEU A 25 1.76 23.90 7.65
CA LEU A 25 2.59 22.92 8.37
C LEU A 25 1.78 22.09 9.37
N ALA A 26 0.79 22.69 10.04
CA ALA A 26 -0.14 21.97 10.91
C ALA A 26 -1.11 21.07 10.11
N ALA A 27 -1.54 21.49 8.91
CA ALA A 27 -2.43 20.71 8.04
C ALA A 27 -1.75 19.50 7.39
N ILE A 28 -0.46 19.62 7.04
CA ILE A 28 0.34 18.51 6.51
C ILE A 28 0.61 17.45 7.58
N GLY A 29 0.65 17.83 8.87
CA GLY A 29 0.96 16.95 9.99
C GLY A 29 2.45 16.65 10.07
N GLY A 30 3.01 16.67 11.30
CA GLY A 30 4.46 16.56 11.51
C GLY A 30 5.11 15.29 10.95
N GLN A 31 4.34 14.22 10.74
CA GLN A 31 4.82 12.98 10.12
C GLN A 31 5.04 13.12 8.61
N ASN A 32 4.09 13.69 7.87
CA ASN A 32 4.26 13.88 6.43
C ASN A 32 5.39 14.88 6.15
N LEU A 33 5.63 15.85 7.02
CA LEU A 33 6.75 16.78 6.90
C LEU A 33 8.12 16.07 6.98
N SER A 34 8.27 15.11 7.90
CA SER A 34 9.50 14.31 7.98
C SER A 34 9.73 13.45 6.74
N LEU A 35 8.67 12.90 6.15
CA LEU A 35 8.76 12.11 4.91
C LEU A 35 9.08 12.98 3.70
N ILE A 36 8.47 14.15 3.59
CA ILE A 36 8.78 15.14 2.55
C ILE A 36 10.23 15.57 2.67
N GLY A 37 10.71 15.86 3.89
CA GLY A 37 12.11 16.20 4.13
C GLY A 37 13.07 15.07 3.70
N ALA A 38 12.75 13.82 4.04
CA ALA A 38 13.54 12.67 3.60
C ALA A 38 13.52 12.48 2.07
N LEU A 39 12.36 12.66 1.43
CA LEU A 39 12.23 12.58 -0.02
C LEU A 39 13.06 13.67 -0.71
N VAL A 40 12.98 14.91 -0.24
CA VAL A 40 13.79 16.02 -0.75
C VAL A 40 15.28 15.72 -0.58
N ALA A 41 15.69 15.17 0.57
CA ALA A 41 17.09 14.80 0.80
C ALA A 41 17.57 13.72 -0.18
N VAL A 42 16.77 12.68 -0.42
CA VAL A 42 17.08 11.62 -1.39
C VAL A 42 17.17 12.19 -2.82
N VAL A 43 16.20 13.03 -3.21
CA VAL A 43 16.18 13.65 -4.53
C VAL A 43 17.37 14.59 -4.73
N ALA A 44 17.70 15.40 -3.72
CA ALA A 44 18.87 16.28 -3.77
C ALA A 44 20.19 15.50 -3.84
N LEU A 45 20.32 14.43 -3.06
CA LEU A 45 21.49 13.56 -3.08
C LEU A 45 21.71 12.96 -4.47
N PHE A 46 20.74 12.21 -5.00
CA PHE A 46 20.91 11.56 -6.30
C PHE A 46 20.89 12.53 -7.47
N GLY A 47 20.17 13.65 -7.36
CA GLY A 47 20.23 14.76 -8.32
C GLY A 47 21.60 15.41 -8.39
N SER A 48 22.34 15.47 -7.28
CA SER A 48 23.72 15.97 -7.26
C SER A 48 24.74 14.97 -7.84
N LEU A 49 24.42 13.67 -7.80
CA LEU A 49 25.27 12.61 -8.34
C LEU A 49 24.99 12.31 -9.83
N ASN A 50 23.79 12.65 -10.31
CA ASN A 50 23.39 12.44 -11.70
C ASN A 50 22.34 13.50 -12.10
N GLU A 51 22.71 14.39 -13.02
CA GLU A 51 21.85 15.48 -13.49
C GLU A 51 20.53 14.98 -14.11
N ASN A 52 20.53 13.80 -14.73
CA ASN A 52 19.34 13.20 -15.33
C ASN A 52 18.39 12.60 -14.29
N PHE A 53 18.81 12.48 -13.02
CA PHE A 53 17.99 11.88 -11.97
C PHE A 53 16.68 12.65 -11.73
N VAL A 54 16.74 13.98 -11.76
CA VAL A 54 15.56 14.88 -11.65
C VAL A 54 14.90 15.15 -13.00
N GLY A 55 15.42 14.56 -14.08
CA GLY A 55 14.87 14.67 -15.43
C GLY A 55 13.47 14.04 -15.52
N TRP A 56 12.62 14.61 -16.38
CA TRP A 56 11.24 14.16 -16.55
C TRP A 56 11.14 12.67 -16.91
N ASP A 57 12.04 12.17 -17.76
CA ASP A 57 12.07 10.76 -18.13
C ASP A 57 12.37 9.85 -16.93
N ASN A 58 13.32 10.23 -16.06
CA ASN A 58 13.62 9.43 -14.87
C ASN A 58 12.50 9.53 -13.82
N ILE A 59 11.83 10.68 -13.70
CA ILE A 59 10.62 10.81 -12.86
C ILE A 59 9.53 9.84 -13.33
N GLN A 60 9.31 9.72 -14.65
CA GLN A 60 8.37 8.75 -15.20
C GLN A 60 8.79 7.31 -14.85
N VAL A 61 10.07 6.96 -14.97
CA VAL A 61 10.60 5.64 -14.60
C VAL A 61 10.39 5.35 -13.12
N ILE A 62 10.68 6.31 -12.24
CA ILE A 62 10.44 6.19 -10.79
C ILE A 62 8.95 5.96 -10.51
N ALA A 63 8.06 6.77 -11.11
CA ALA A 63 6.63 6.67 -10.89
C ALA A 63 6.05 5.34 -11.39
N GLU A 64 6.50 4.86 -12.55
CA GLU A 64 6.09 3.57 -13.11
C GLU A 64 6.55 2.41 -12.20
N ALA A 65 7.82 2.40 -11.78
CA ALA A 65 8.35 1.39 -10.87
C ALA A 65 7.62 1.39 -9.52
N ALA A 66 7.30 2.57 -8.99
CA ALA A 66 6.59 2.75 -7.74
C ALA A 66 5.10 2.38 -7.81
N THR A 67 4.52 2.19 -9.00
CA THR A 67 3.09 1.89 -9.15
C THR A 67 2.72 0.56 -8.51
N ILE A 68 3.47 -0.51 -8.78
CA ILE A 68 3.14 -1.86 -8.31
C ILE A 68 3.22 -1.92 -6.78
N SER A 69 4.33 -1.47 -6.20
CA SER A 69 4.49 -1.41 -4.74
C SER A 69 3.52 -0.42 -4.10
N GLY A 70 3.19 0.67 -4.79
CA GLY A 70 2.19 1.65 -4.36
C GLY A 70 0.78 1.08 -4.25
N LEU A 71 0.32 0.31 -5.24
CA LEU A 71 -0.98 -0.34 -5.20
C LEU A 71 -1.07 -1.29 -4.00
N LEU A 72 -0.04 -2.11 -3.79
CA LEU A 72 0.02 -3.01 -2.65
C LEU A 72 0.09 -2.25 -1.32
N ALA A 73 0.85 -1.15 -1.24
CA ALA A 73 0.95 -0.32 -0.05
C ALA A 73 -0.38 0.37 0.31
N VAL A 74 -1.16 0.81 -0.68
CA VAL A 74 -2.48 1.42 -0.50
C VAL A 74 -3.44 0.45 0.19
N VAL A 75 -3.49 -0.81 -0.24
CA VAL A 75 -4.36 -1.80 0.43
C VAL A 75 -3.78 -2.34 1.72
N GLN A 76 -2.45 -2.49 1.80
CA GLN A 76 -1.78 -2.80 3.06
C GLN A 76 -2.09 -1.76 4.14
N THR A 77 -2.22 -0.49 3.75
CA THR A 77 -2.64 0.60 4.65
C THR A 77 -4.03 0.33 5.24
N VAL A 78 -5.00 -0.08 4.41
CA VAL A 78 -6.36 -0.43 4.88
C VAL A 78 -6.30 -1.59 5.86
N VAL A 79 -5.57 -2.66 5.52
CA VAL A 79 -5.43 -3.85 6.38
C VAL A 79 -4.75 -3.51 7.70
N ILE A 80 -3.69 -2.70 7.68
CA ILE A 80 -3.01 -2.23 8.89
C ILE A 80 -3.94 -1.37 9.75
N ILE A 81 -4.70 -0.45 9.15
CA ILE A 81 -5.65 0.38 9.91
C ILE A 81 -6.68 -0.50 10.62
N CYS A 82 -7.13 -1.61 10.02
CA CYS A 82 -8.01 -2.59 10.68
C CYS A 82 -7.35 -3.39 11.82
N GLY A 83 -6.04 -3.25 12.06
CA GLY A 83 -5.29 -4.03 13.05
C GLY A 83 -4.76 -5.37 12.52
N GLY A 84 -4.71 -5.55 11.20
CA GLY A 84 -4.19 -6.76 10.55
C GLY A 84 -2.89 -6.51 9.78
N LEU A 85 -2.34 -7.58 9.22
CA LEU A 85 -1.25 -7.52 8.24
C LEU A 85 -1.53 -8.55 7.15
N ASP A 86 -1.47 -8.15 5.88
CA ASP A 86 -1.49 -9.07 4.75
C ASP A 86 -0.09 -9.26 4.18
N ILE A 87 0.62 -10.26 4.69
CA ILE A 87 1.96 -10.60 4.18
C ILE A 87 1.86 -11.25 2.79
N SER A 88 0.72 -11.83 2.42
CA SER A 88 0.55 -12.56 1.16
C SER A 88 0.32 -11.67 -0.06
N VAL A 89 0.23 -10.33 0.08
CA VAL A 89 -0.11 -9.43 -1.04
C VAL A 89 0.81 -9.58 -2.25
N GLY A 90 2.10 -9.86 -2.02
CA GLY A 90 3.05 -10.14 -3.10
C GLY A 90 2.74 -11.44 -3.84
N SER A 91 2.54 -12.54 -3.12
CA SER A 91 2.23 -13.82 -3.74
C SER A 91 0.85 -13.86 -4.40
N GLN A 92 -0.12 -13.09 -3.89
CA GLN A 92 -1.40 -12.84 -4.55
C GLN A 92 -1.21 -12.16 -5.91
N ALA A 93 -0.36 -11.13 -5.99
CA ALA A 93 -0.01 -10.48 -7.26
C ALA A 93 0.71 -11.44 -8.22
N GLY A 94 1.61 -12.29 -7.72
CA GLY A 94 2.30 -13.31 -8.52
C GLY A 94 1.34 -14.36 -9.10
N LEU A 95 0.41 -14.87 -8.29
CA LEU A 95 -0.61 -15.81 -8.75
C LEU A 95 -1.55 -15.15 -9.77
N ALA A 96 -2.02 -13.93 -9.50
CA ALA A 96 -2.84 -13.17 -10.45
C ALA A 96 -2.11 -12.89 -11.77
N SER A 97 -0.80 -12.64 -11.73
CA SER A 97 0.04 -12.44 -12.92
C SER A 97 0.05 -13.68 -13.82
N VAL A 98 0.28 -14.87 -13.23
CA VAL A 98 0.23 -16.16 -13.93
C VAL A 98 -1.18 -16.44 -14.47
N THR A 99 -2.22 -16.29 -13.64
CA THR A 99 -3.61 -16.48 -14.05
C THR A 99 -3.99 -15.59 -15.22
N SER A 100 -3.60 -14.31 -15.18
CA SER A 100 -3.87 -13.35 -16.27
C SER A 100 -3.29 -13.84 -17.59
N ALA A 101 -2.02 -14.25 -17.60
CA ALA A 101 -1.33 -14.65 -18.83
C ALA A 101 -1.82 -16.00 -19.36
N MET A 102 -2.11 -16.96 -18.48
CA MET A 102 -2.62 -18.26 -18.88
C MET A 102 -4.02 -18.17 -19.46
N VAL A 103 -4.94 -17.43 -18.82
CA VAL A 103 -6.31 -17.24 -19.34
C VAL A 103 -6.30 -16.43 -20.62
N PHE A 104 -5.48 -15.37 -20.70
CA PHE A 104 -5.27 -14.65 -21.96
C PHE A 104 -4.87 -15.62 -23.09
N THR A 105 -3.88 -16.48 -22.85
CA THR A 105 -3.36 -17.41 -23.87
C THR A 105 -4.38 -18.48 -24.24
N SER A 106 -5.03 -19.10 -23.25
CA SER A 106 -5.98 -20.21 -23.48
C SER A 106 -7.30 -19.78 -24.12
N THR A 107 -7.66 -18.51 -24.01
CA THR A 107 -8.89 -17.94 -24.59
C THR A 107 -8.67 -17.27 -25.94
N GLY A 108 -7.56 -17.56 -26.62
CA GLY A 108 -7.26 -17.01 -27.96
C GLY A 108 -6.79 -15.56 -27.92
N SER A 109 -6.01 -15.18 -26.90
CA SER A 109 -5.48 -13.82 -26.71
C SER A 109 -6.54 -12.77 -26.35
N ASN A 110 -7.54 -13.13 -25.55
CA ASN A 110 -8.53 -12.17 -25.07
C ASN A 110 -8.05 -11.46 -23.77
N PRO A 111 -7.68 -10.16 -23.83
CA PRO A 111 -7.12 -9.45 -22.67
C PRO A 111 -8.14 -9.26 -21.55
N TYR A 112 -9.42 -9.07 -21.88
CA TYR A 112 -10.45 -8.82 -20.88
C TYR A 112 -10.73 -10.06 -20.04
N LEU A 113 -10.68 -11.26 -20.64
CA LEU A 113 -10.81 -12.52 -19.90
C LEU A 113 -9.60 -12.78 -19.02
N GLY A 114 -8.38 -12.49 -19.50
CA GLY A 114 -7.16 -12.57 -18.69
C GLY A 114 -7.22 -11.67 -17.45
N ILE A 115 -7.52 -10.39 -17.66
CA ILE A 115 -7.64 -9.39 -16.58
C ILE A 115 -8.79 -9.77 -15.64
N GLY A 116 -9.95 -10.15 -16.17
CA GLY A 116 -11.11 -10.55 -15.37
C GLY A 116 -10.83 -11.77 -14.49
N ALA A 117 -10.17 -12.78 -15.02
CA ALA A 117 -9.78 -13.97 -14.25
C ALA A 117 -8.75 -13.64 -13.16
N ALA A 118 -7.80 -12.76 -13.44
CA ALA A 118 -6.82 -12.29 -12.45
C ALA A 118 -7.50 -11.56 -11.28
N LEU A 119 -8.42 -10.63 -11.57
CA LEU A 119 -9.18 -9.92 -10.55
C LEU A 119 -10.09 -10.87 -9.75
N ALA A 120 -10.73 -11.83 -10.42
CA ALA A 120 -11.57 -12.84 -9.77
C ALA A 120 -10.77 -13.73 -8.81
N ILE A 121 -9.59 -14.21 -9.21
CA ILE A 121 -8.74 -15.03 -8.34
C ILE A 121 -8.21 -14.21 -7.16
N GLY A 122 -7.82 -12.95 -7.38
CA GLY A 122 -7.43 -12.03 -6.30
C GLY A 122 -8.54 -11.80 -5.28
N ALA A 123 -9.75 -11.49 -5.74
CA ALA A 123 -10.91 -11.33 -4.87
C ALA A 123 -11.22 -12.62 -4.09
N ALA A 124 -11.18 -13.78 -4.74
CA ALA A 124 -11.41 -15.08 -4.12
C ALA A 124 -10.37 -15.39 -3.03
N ILE A 125 -9.09 -15.14 -3.30
CA ILE A 125 -8.01 -15.32 -2.33
C ILE A 125 -8.15 -14.35 -1.15
N GLY A 126 -8.45 -13.09 -1.43
CA GLY A 126 -8.70 -12.09 -0.38
C GLY A 126 -9.87 -12.47 0.53
N LEU A 127 -10.97 -12.93 -0.06
CA LEU A 127 -12.12 -13.47 0.69
C LEU A 127 -11.73 -14.70 1.51
N PHE A 128 -10.93 -15.61 0.94
CA PHE A 128 -10.45 -16.81 1.62
C PHE A 128 -9.56 -16.46 2.83
N ASN A 129 -8.60 -15.56 2.66
CA ASN A 129 -7.78 -15.02 3.75
C ASN A 129 -8.67 -14.44 4.86
N GLY A 130 -9.62 -13.57 4.49
CA GLY A 130 -10.56 -12.98 5.44
C GLY A 130 -11.40 -14.03 6.18
N ALA A 131 -11.88 -15.05 5.47
CA ALA A 131 -12.67 -16.13 6.04
C ALA A 131 -11.85 -17.00 7.00
N VAL A 132 -10.62 -17.37 6.65
CA VAL A 132 -9.71 -18.12 7.53
C VAL A 132 -9.41 -17.34 8.80
N ILE A 133 -9.15 -16.04 8.68
CA ILE A 133 -8.88 -15.17 9.83
C ILE A 133 -10.09 -15.10 10.77
N ILE A 134 -11.28 -14.84 10.23
CA ILE A 134 -12.49 -14.64 11.03
C ILE A 134 -13.08 -15.95 11.57
N TYR A 135 -13.32 -16.92 10.70
CA TYR A 135 -14.00 -18.16 11.07
C TYR A 135 -13.03 -19.21 11.62
N GLY A 136 -11.80 -19.23 11.10
CA GLY A 136 -10.73 -20.07 11.65
C GLY A 136 -10.12 -19.51 12.94
N ARG A 137 -10.44 -18.26 13.31
CA ARG A 137 -9.89 -17.56 14.49
C ARG A 137 -8.36 -17.55 14.49
N VAL A 138 -7.77 -17.46 13.30
CA VAL A 138 -6.32 -17.46 13.10
C VAL A 138 -5.81 -16.03 13.14
N ASN A 139 -4.64 -15.83 13.74
CA ASN A 139 -3.97 -14.53 13.70
C ASN A 139 -3.73 -14.11 12.23
N PRO A 140 -4.07 -12.86 11.83
CA PRO A 140 -3.90 -12.40 10.46
C PRO A 140 -2.51 -12.55 9.88
N THR A 141 -1.48 -12.28 10.67
CA THR A 141 -0.08 -12.41 10.27
C THR A 141 0.26 -13.86 9.96
N ILE A 142 -0.21 -14.82 10.77
CA ILE A 142 0.03 -16.24 10.54
C ILE A 142 -0.72 -16.73 9.31
N ALA A 143 -2.01 -16.37 9.18
CA ALA A 143 -2.83 -16.77 8.04
C ALA A 143 -2.23 -16.28 6.71
N THR A 144 -1.77 -15.03 6.66
CA THR A 144 -1.22 -14.42 5.45
C THR A 144 0.26 -14.77 5.23
N LEU A 145 1.03 -15.12 6.26
CA LEU A 145 2.34 -15.72 6.08
C LEU A 145 2.24 -17.15 5.51
N ALA A 146 1.27 -17.94 5.97
CA ALA A 146 0.97 -19.23 5.35
C ALA A 146 0.46 -19.05 3.91
N GLY A 147 -0.43 -18.07 3.70
CA GLY A 147 -0.92 -17.68 2.37
C GLY A 147 0.21 -17.24 1.43
N LEU A 148 1.22 -16.53 1.93
CA LEU A 148 2.40 -16.14 1.15
C LEU A 148 3.01 -17.37 0.46
N ALA A 149 3.36 -18.39 1.26
CA ALA A 149 3.95 -19.62 0.77
C ALA A 149 2.99 -20.42 -0.11
N ALA A 150 1.73 -20.55 0.31
CA ALA A 150 0.72 -21.33 -0.42
C ALA A 150 0.43 -20.73 -1.81
N TYR A 151 0.16 -19.44 -1.93
CA TYR A 151 -0.17 -18.81 -3.21
C TYR A 151 1.03 -18.75 -4.14
N LYS A 152 2.24 -18.56 -3.60
CA LYS A 152 3.50 -18.71 -4.36
C LYS A 152 3.62 -20.12 -4.92
N GLY A 153 3.41 -21.14 -4.08
CA GLY A 153 3.44 -22.54 -4.49
C GLY A 153 2.38 -22.89 -5.54
N VAL A 154 1.15 -22.38 -5.39
CA VAL A 154 0.09 -22.55 -6.39
C VAL A 154 0.46 -21.87 -7.71
N ALA A 155 0.99 -20.65 -7.67
CA ALA A 155 1.46 -19.97 -8.89
C ALA A 155 2.54 -20.78 -9.60
N GLN A 156 3.49 -21.35 -8.85
CA GLN A 156 4.53 -22.23 -9.40
C GLN A 156 3.97 -23.54 -9.95
N LEU A 157 3.04 -24.18 -9.23
CA LEU A 157 2.45 -25.45 -9.65
C LEU A 157 1.65 -25.30 -10.96
N VAL A 158 0.82 -24.27 -11.04
CA VAL A 158 -0.04 -24.03 -12.21
C VAL A 158 0.77 -23.53 -13.42
N SER A 159 1.95 -22.96 -13.20
CA SER A 159 2.85 -22.47 -14.27
C SER A 159 3.99 -23.42 -14.62
N ASP A 160 4.04 -24.62 -14.03
CA ASP A 160 5.20 -25.54 -14.10
C ASP A 160 6.53 -24.85 -13.75
N GLY A 161 6.49 -23.86 -12.85
CA GLY A 161 7.63 -23.06 -12.42
C GLY A 161 8.22 -22.13 -13.49
N ARG A 162 7.51 -21.91 -14.61
CA ARG A 162 8.00 -21.14 -15.77
C ARG A 162 7.16 -19.90 -16.04
N ALA A 163 7.72 -18.94 -16.77
CA ALA A 163 6.95 -17.81 -17.26
C ALA A 163 5.89 -18.27 -18.27
N GLN A 164 4.67 -17.75 -18.13
CA GLN A 164 3.51 -18.16 -18.93
C GLN A 164 3.05 -17.07 -19.88
N GLY A 165 2.75 -17.46 -21.11
CA GLY A 165 2.18 -16.57 -22.15
C GLY A 165 3.12 -15.47 -22.64
N TYR A 166 2.67 -14.77 -23.69
CA TYR A 166 3.29 -13.56 -24.19
C TYR A 166 2.19 -12.54 -24.49
N VAL A 167 2.04 -11.54 -23.63
CA VAL A 167 0.92 -10.59 -23.69
C VAL A 167 1.20 -9.33 -24.50
N LEU A 168 2.48 -9.06 -24.85
CA LEU A 168 2.87 -7.81 -25.52
C LEU A 168 2.52 -7.76 -27.01
N ASN A 169 1.90 -8.81 -27.55
CA ASN A 169 1.26 -8.77 -28.86
C ASN A 169 -0.14 -8.14 -28.80
N ASP A 170 -0.70 -7.95 -27.61
CA ASP A 170 -2.03 -7.38 -27.42
C ASP A 170 -1.97 -5.88 -27.09
N PRO A 171 -2.75 -5.03 -27.80
CA PRO A 171 -2.76 -3.59 -27.57
C PRO A 171 -3.16 -3.16 -26.14
N VAL A 172 -4.01 -3.91 -25.45
CA VAL A 172 -4.46 -3.56 -24.08
C VAL A 172 -3.29 -3.72 -23.10
N PHE A 173 -2.57 -4.85 -23.13
CA PHE A 173 -1.40 -5.04 -22.29
C PHE A 173 -0.25 -4.09 -22.64
N VAL A 174 -0.06 -3.77 -23.92
CA VAL A 174 0.90 -2.74 -24.35
C VAL A 174 0.50 -1.36 -23.84
N PHE A 175 -0.78 -1.02 -23.87
CA PHE A 175 -1.28 0.26 -23.36
C PHE A 175 -1.16 0.35 -21.83
N LEU A 176 -1.40 -0.74 -21.11
CA LEU A 176 -1.21 -0.80 -19.65
C LEU A 176 0.25 -0.58 -19.26
N SER A 177 1.21 -1.12 -20.01
CA SER A 177 2.63 -1.00 -19.67
C SER A 177 3.33 0.23 -20.25
N ARG A 178 3.11 0.54 -21.52
CA ARG A 178 3.85 1.57 -22.26
C ARG A 178 2.99 2.78 -22.65
N GLY A 179 1.67 2.71 -22.42
CA GLY A 179 0.77 3.81 -22.72
C GLY A 179 1.06 5.04 -21.87
N LYS A 180 0.76 6.22 -22.43
CA LYS A 180 0.83 7.49 -21.72
C LYS A 180 -0.50 8.22 -21.87
N ILE A 181 -1.01 8.75 -20.77
CA ILE A 181 -2.21 9.60 -20.74
C ILE A 181 -1.79 10.92 -20.11
N ALA A 182 -1.99 12.03 -20.82
CA ALA A 182 -1.57 13.38 -20.38
C ALA A 182 -0.09 13.47 -19.95
N GLY A 183 0.79 12.72 -20.64
CA GLY A 183 2.22 12.70 -20.34
C GLY A 183 2.63 11.87 -19.12
N LEU A 184 1.71 11.13 -18.48
CA LEU A 184 2.01 10.18 -17.40
C LEU A 184 1.77 8.73 -17.85
N PRO A 185 2.60 7.75 -17.42
CA PRO A 185 2.37 6.34 -17.72
C PRO A 185 0.98 5.86 -17.27
N THR A 186 0.33 4.99 -18.05
CA THR A 186 -1.00 4.43 -17.71
C THR A 186 -1.01 3.74 -16.34
N MET A 187 0.09 3.06 -15.99
CA MET A 187 0.30 2.44 -14.68
C MET A 187 0.10 3.44 -13.53
N VAL A 188 0.67 4.63 -13.64
CA VAL A 188 0.60 5.68 -12.61
C VAL A 188 -0.84 6.15 -12.42
N TRP A 189 -1.62 6.26 -13.50
CA TRP A 189 -3.04 6.59 -13.42
C TRP A 189 -3.83 5.55 -12.63
N LEU A 190 -3.54 4.26 -12.80
CA LEU A 190 -4.19 3.20 -12.04
C LEU A 190 -3.86 3.26 -10.55
N LEU A 191 -2.62 3.59 -10.18
CA LEU A 191 -2.28 3.90 -8.79
C LEU A 191 -3.07 5.11 -8.28
N ILE A 192 -3.09 6.23 -9.02
CA ILE A 192 -3.78 7.45 -8.60
C ILE A 192 -5.27 7.19 -8.38
N LEU A 193 -5.93 6.53 -9.33
CA LEU A 193 -7.35 6.21 -9.26
C LEU A 193 -7.65 5.26 -8.09
N THR A 194 -6.82 4.23 -7.90
CA THR A 194 -6.99 3.29 -6.78
C THR A 194 -6.77 3.96 -5.44
N ALA A 195 -5.70 4.76 -5.32
CA ALA A 195 -5.41 5.52 -4.10
C ALA A 195 -6.49 6.56 -3.80
N ALA A 196 -7.01 7.26 -4.81
CA ALA A 196 -8.10 8.21 -4.65
C ALA A 196 -9.39 7.51 -4.20
N ALA A 197 -9.74 6.36 -4.80
CA ALA A 197 -10.91 5.58 -4.43
C ALA A 197 -10.80 5.07 -2.98
N VAL A 198 -9.66 4.49 -2.59
CA VAL A 198 -9.42 4.01 -1.23
C VAL A 198 -9.34 5.17 -0.23
N HIS A 199 -8.73 6.30 -0.60
CA HIS A 199 -8.71 7.49 0.23
C HIS A 199 -10.12 8.04 0.48
N ALA A 200 -10.96 8.09 -0.57
CA ALA A 200 -12.34 8.52 -0.45
C ALA A 200 -13.15 7.56 0.42
N LEU A 201 -12.97 6.24 0.24
CA LEU A 201 -13.55 5.22 1.10
C LEU A 201 -13.17 5.46 2.58
N LEU A 202 -11.89 5.68 2.87
CA LEU A 202 -11.41 5.85 4.25
C LEU A 202 -11.82 7.18 4.89
N THR A 203 -11.94 8.25 4.10
CA THR A 203 -12.09 9.62 4.62
C THR A 203 -13.54 10.08 4.62
N TYR A 204 -14.30 9.73 3.58
CA TYR A 204 -15.63 10.30 3.32
C TYR A 204 -16.78 9.31 3.49
N THR A 205 -16.52 8.07 3.93
CA THR A 205 -17.58 7.06 4.13
C THR A 205 -17.59 6.50 5.56
N ASP A 206 -18.76 6.01 5.97
CA ASP A 206 -18.92 5.31 7.25
C ASP A 206 -18.10 4.01 7.31
N ILE A 207 -17.82 3.39 6.15
CA ILE A 207 -16.94 2.23 6.06
C ILE A 207 -15.55 2.59 6.59
N GLY A 208 -15.01 3.73 6.16
CA GLY A 208 -13.73 4.26 6.64
C GLY A 208 -13.73 4.50 8.15
N ARG A 209 -14.74 5.22 8.66
CA ARG A 209 -14.89 5.48 10.10
C ARG A 209 -14.92 4.18 10.92
N ASN A 210 -15.64 3.16 10.44
CA ASN A 210 -15.72 1.86 11.09
C ASN A 210 -14.39 1.10 11.04
N ILE A 211 -13.66 1.16 9.92
CA ILE A 211 -12.32 0.58 9.78
C ILE A 211 -11.36 1.17 10.83
N TYR A 212 -11.32 2.50 10.98
CA TYR A 212 -10.49 3.15 12.02
C TYR A 212 -10.94 2.79 13.44
N ALA A 213 -12.26 2.71 13.69
CA ALA A 213 -12.78 2.33 15.00
C ALA A 213 -12.40 0.89 15.38
N ILE A 214 -12.49 -0.05 14.44
CA ILE A 214 -12.12 -1.45 14.63
C ILE A 214 -10.65 -1.57 15.04
N GLY A 215 -9.73 -0.94 14.31
CA GLY A 215 -8.31 -1.05 14.65
C GLY A 215 -7.89 -0.22 15.86
N GLY A 216 -8.67 0.79 16.25
CA GLY A 216 -8.42 1.56 17.47
C GLY A 216 -8.77 0.79 18.73
N ASN A 217 -9.95 0.15 18.75
CA ASN A 217 -10.39 -0.74 19.81
C ASN A 217 -11.53 -1.63 19.30
N ASP A 218 -11.21 -2.88 18.99
CA ASP A 218 -12.13 -3.87 18.44
C ASP A 218 -13.29 -4.20 19.39
N THR A 219 -13.03 -4.20 20.70
CA THR A 219 -14.00 -4.46 21.76
C THR A 219 -15.01 -3.32 21.85
N ALA A 220 -14.55 -2.07 21.82
CA ALA A 220 -15.41 -0.89 21.80
C ALA A 220 -16.22 -0.80 20.50
N ALA A 221 -15.60 -1.11 19.36
CA ALA A 221 -16.28 -1.15 18.06
C ALA A 221 -17.42 -2.18 18.06
N ARG A 222 -17.20 -3.37 18.67
CA ARG A 222 -18.23 -4.40 18.82
C ARG A 222 -19.38 -3.95 19.72
N LEU A 223 -19.08 -3.30 20.84
CA LEU A 223 -20.08 -2.73 21.75
C LEU A 223 -20.88 -1.60 21.10
N ALA A 224 -20.28 -0.87 20.16
CA ALA A 224 -20.95 0.14 19.33
C ALA A 224 -21.79 -0.45 18.18
N GLY A 225 -21.92 -1.78 18.09
CA GLY A 225 -22.74 -2.45 17.08
C GLY A 225 -22.07 -2.64 15.71
N ILE A 226 -20.77 -2.37 15.59
CA ILE A 226 -20.03 -2.56 14.33
C ILE A 226 -19.83 -4.06 14.09
N ASN A 227 -20.19 -4.54 12.91
CA ASN A 227 -19.95 -5.94 12.52
C ASN A 227 -18.50 -6.14 12.03
N LEU A 228 -17.59 -6.38 12.97
CA LEU A 228 -16.16 -6.57 12.72
C LEU A 228 -15.88 -7.58 11.59
N ASN A 229 -16.61 -8.70 11.58
CA ASN A 229 -16.38 -9.80 10.65
C ASN A 229 -16.53 -9.35 9.19
N LYS A 230 -17.59 -8.58 8.90
CA LYS A 230 -17.84 -8.07 7.54
C LYS A 230 -16.71 -7.14 7.07
N TYR A 231 -16.27 -6.23 7.94
CA TYR A 231 -15.23 -5.25 7.58
C TYR A 231 -13.86 -5.91 7.40
N LEU A 232 -13.51 -6.86 8.26
CA LEU A 232 -12.25 -7.58 8.14
C LEU A 232 -12.22 -8.44 6.87
N ILE A 233 -13.28 -9.20 6.58
CA ILE A 233 -13.37 -9.98 5.32
C ILE A 233 -13.31 -9.04 4.10
N ALA A 234 -14.02 -7.93 4.11
CA ALA A 234 -14.00 -6.96 3.02
C ALA A 234 -12.62 -6.31 2.85
N ALA A 235 -11.87 -6.05 3.94
CA ALA A 235 -10.53 -5.50 3.87
C ALA A 235 -9.55 -6.46 3.17
N TYR A 236 -9.59 -7.76 3.49
CA TYR A 236 -8.76 -8.76 2.79
C TYR A 236 -9.23 -9.01 1.35
N ALA A 237 -10.54 -8.97 1.07
CA ALA A 237 -11.06 -9.04 -0.30
C ALA A 237 -10.58 -7.87 -1.18
N LEU A 238 -10.60 -6.65 -0.62
CA LEU A 238 -10.04 -5.46 -1.26
C LEU A 238 -8.52 -5.61 -1.47
N SER A 239 -7.81 -6.10 -0.45
CA SER A 239 -6.37 -6.42 -0.52
C SER A 239 -6.06 -7.32 -1.70
N GLY A 240 -6.77 -8.44 -1.83
CA GLY A 240 -6.52 -9.38 -2.92
C GLY A 240 -6.93 -8.89 -4.29
N THR A 241 -7.98 -8.07 -4.39
CA THR A 241 -8.41 -7.49 -5.67
C THR A 241 -7.39 -6.48 -6.19
N VAL A 242 -6.88 -5.60 -5.33
CA VAL A 242 -5.84 -4.63 -5.72
C VAL A 242 -4.47 -5.31 -5.91
N ALA A 243 -4.17 -6.35 -5.13
CA ALA A 243 -2.99 -7.18 -5.38
C ALA A 243 -3.06 -7.86 -6.75
N ALA A 244 -4.24 -8.35 -7.16
CA ALA A 244 -4.43 -8.86 -8.50
C ALA A 244 -4.29 -7.80 -9.60
N LEU A 245 -4.79 -6.59 -9.37
CA LEU A 245 -4.53 -5.47 -10.29
C LEU A 245 -3.03 -5.19 -10.44
N ALA A 246 -2.29 -5.18 -9.32
CA ALA A 246 -0.83 -5.06 -9.35
C ALA A 246 -0.17 -6.23 -10.11
N GLY A 247 -0.70 -7.45 -9.99
CA GLY A 247 -0.28 -8.63 -10.74
C GLY A 247 -0.53 -8.52 -12.26
N VAL A 248 -1.66 -7.97 -12.67
CA VAL A 248 -1.96 -7.68 -14.09
C VAL A 248 -0.96 -6.66 -14.65
N LEU A 249 -0.66 -5.60 -13.89
CA LEU A 249 0.36 -4.62 -14.29
C LEU A 249 1.75 -5.23 -14.34
N LEU A 250 2.07 -6.13 -13.42
CA LEU A 250 3.32 -6.87 -13.47
C LEU A 250 3.43 -7.70 -14.75
N THR A 251 2.37 -8.43 -15.14
CA THR A 251 2.30 -9.16 -16.41
C THR A 251 2.44 -8.23 -17.61
N ALA A 252 1.80 -7.06 -17.59
CA ALA A 252 1.94 -6.07 -18.65
C ALA A 252 3.39 -5.57 -18.76
N ARG A 253 4.08 -5.36 -17.62
CA ARG A 253 5.46 -4.87 -17.56
C ARG A 253 6.48 -5.89 -18.06
N THR A 254 6.36 -7.14 -17.61
CA THR A 254 7.29 -8.23 -17.95
C THR A 254 6.94 -8.91 -19.28
N GLY A 255 5.73 -8.69 -19.78
CA GLY A 255 5.20 -9.31 -20.99
C GLY A 255 4.77 -10.77 -20.85
N SER A 256 4.90 -11.35 -19.65
CA SER A 256 4.55 -12.74 -19.34
C SER A 256 4.13 -12.88 -17.87
N GLY A 257 3.29 -13.87 -17.58
CA GLY A 257 2.91 -14.19 -16.21
C GLY A 257 4.06 -14.88 -15.49
N GLN A 258 4.67 -14.21 -14.51
CA GLN A 258 5.84 -14.75 -13.80
C GLN A 258 5.47 -15.19 -12.38
N PRO A 259 5.61 -16.49 -12.03
CA PRO A 259 5.19 -17.01 -10.73
C PRO A 259 5.99 -16.46 -9.54
N VAL A 260 7.22 -15.99 -9.77
CA VAL A 260 8.12 -15.51 -8.71
C VAL A 260 8.11 -13.99 -8.56
N SER A 261 7.83 -13.23 -9.62
CA SER A 261 8.01 -11.76 -9.65
C SER A 261 7.10 -10.97 -8.71
N GLY A 262 6.04 -11.59 -8.19
CA GLY A 262 5.18 -10.98 -7.17
C GLY A 262 5.58 -11.36 -5.74
N SER A 263 6.18 -12.52 -5.53
CA SER A 263 6.25 -13.20 -4.23
C SER A 263 7.58 -13.02 -3.48
N GLU A 264 8.44 -12.11 -3.96
CA GLU A 264 9.72 -11.80 -3.34
C GLU A 264 9.88 -10.29 -3.17
N GLY A 265 9.75 -9.81 -1.93
CA GLY A 265 10.10 -8.46 -1.52
C GLY A 265 8.97 -7.43 -1.65
N LEU A 266 7.97 -7.64 -2.52
CA LEU A 266 6.85 -6.71 -2.70
C LEU A 266 5.99 -6.58 -1.43
N GLU A 267 5.80 -7.67 -0.70
CA GLU A 267 5.16 -7.68 0.61
C GLU A 267 5.91 -6.84 1.64
N LEU A 268 7.24 -6.92 1.64
CA LEU A 268 8.05 -6.10 2.54
C LEU A 268 8.01 -4.63 2.10
N GLN A 269 7.95 -4.34 0.79
CA GLN A 269 7.87 -2.97 0.28
C GLN A 269 6.54 -2.33 0.68
N SER A 270 5.43 -3.05 0.54
CA SER A 270 4.10 -2.55 0.90
C SER A 270 3.98 -2.29 2.40
N ILE A 271 4.47 -3.19 3.25
CA ILE A 271 4.51 -3.03 4.71
C ILE A 271 5.39 -1.84 5.10
N THR A 272 6.59 -1.74 4.51
CA THR A 272 7.53 -0.64 4.79
C THR A 272 6.95 0.69 4.39
N ALA A 273 6.34 0.79 3.20
CA ALA A 273 5.71 2.00 2.72
C ALA A 273 4.54 2.43 3.62
N ALA A 274 3.65 1.51 4.00
CA ALA A 274 2.52 1.82 4.87
C ALA A 274 2.99 2.23 6.29
N ALA A 275 3.95 1.51 6.88
CA ALA A 275 4.50 1.81 8.20
C ALA A 275 5.24 3.16 8.21
N LEU A 276 6.13 3.40 7.24
CA LEU A 276 6.85 4.66 7.07
C LEU A 276 5.89 5.82 6.81
N GLY A 277 4.85 5.58 6.00
CA GLY A 277 3.72 6.47 5.74
C GLY A 277 2.85 6.79 6.96
N GLY A 278 3.09 6.12 8.09
CA GLY A 278 2.51 6.44 9.39
C GLY A 278 1.34 5.58 9.83
N CYS A 279 1.14 4.45 9.18
CA CYS A 279 0.20 3.45 9.67
C CYS A 279 0.75 2.81 10.94
N ALA A 280 -0.03 2.84 12.02
CA ALA A 280 0.31 2.15 13.25
C ALA A 280 0.10 0.65 13.05
N LEU A 281 1.16 -0.16 13.20
CA LEU A 281 1.06 -1.62 13.02
C LEU A 281 0.06 -2.29 13.98
N LYS A 282 -0.34 -1.62 15.07
CA LYS A 282 -1.39 -2.06 16.00
C LYS A 282 -2.81 -1.76 15.51
N GLY A 283 -2.99 -0.93 14.49
CA GLY A 283 -4.29 -0.48 13.98
C GLY A 283 -4.71 0.91 14.43
N GLY A 284 -5.82 1.37 13.84
CA GLY A 284 -6.54 2.59 14.23
C GLY A 284 -5.92 3.91 13.79
N LYS A 285 -4.74 3.91 13.17
CA LYS A 285 -4.08 5.11 12.63
C LYS A 285 -3.37 4.80 11.31
N GLY A 286 -3.48 5.71 10.34
CA GLY A 286 -2.84 5.62 9.03
C GLY A 286 -3.42 6.64 8.06
N SER A 287 -2.78 6.84 6.91
CA SER A 287 -3.34 7.69 5.84
C SER A 287 -2.77 7.29 4.48
N ILE A 288 -3.60 7.34 3.43
CA ILE A 288 -3.15 7.05 2.07
C ILE A 288 -2.12 8.06 1.58
N GLY A 289 -2.26 9.34 1.93
CA GLY A 289 -1.30 10.39 1.55
C GLY A 289 0.11 10.12 2.09
N GLY A 290 0.22 9.76 3.37
CA GLY A 290 1.51 9.38 3.97
C GLY A 290 2.10 8.13 3.32
N THR A 291 1.27 7.12 3.03
CA THR A 291 1.70 5.92 2.30
C THR A 291 2.25 6.25 0.92
N LEU A 292 1.57 7.09 0.12
CA LEU A 292 2.05 7.48 -1.21
C LEU A 292 3.37 8.26 -1.15
N LEU A 293 3.56 9.13 -0.15
CA LEU A 293 4.84 9.81 0.06
C LEU A 293 5.97 8.82 0.38
N ALA A 294 5.69 7.82 1.21
CA ALA A 294 6.65 6.77 1.52
C ALA A 294 6.95 5.88 0.31
N VAL A 295 5.96 5.55 -0.51
CA VAL A 295 6.14 4.85 -1.80
C VAL A 295 7.06 5.65 -2.73
N ALA A 296 6.82 6.97 -2.87
CA ALA A 296 7.66 7.84 -3.69
C ALA A 296 9.10 7.91 -3.17
N LEU A 297 9.28 8.00 -1.84
CA LEU A 297 10.59 7.97 -1.19
C LEU A 297 11.34 6.66 -1.46
N LEU A 298 10.68 5.52 -1.27
CA LEU A 298 11.29 4.20 -1.54
C LEU A 298 11.60 4.03 -3.04
N GLY A 299 10.71 4.45 -3.93
CA GLY A 299 10.93 4.40 -5.38
C GLY A 299 12.10 5.28 -5.83
N ALA A 300 12.19 6.52 -5.33
CA ALA A 300 13.30 7.42 -5.61
C ALA A 300 14.63 6.87 -5.10
N LEU A 301 14.63 6.27 -3.89
CA LEU A 301 15.83 5.64 -3.33
C LEU A 301 16.28 4.44 -4.18
N GLN A 302 15.36 3.53 -4.52
CA GLN A 302 15.69 2.34 -5.33
C GLN A 302 16.19 2.70 -6.72
N ASN A 303 15.54 3.65 -7.38
CA ASN A 303 15.99 4.15 -8.68
C ASN A 303 17.34 4.87 -8.55
N GLY A 304 17.55 5.68 -7.53
CA GLY A 304 18.82 6.38 -7.30
C GLY A 304 19.99 5.41 -7.12
N LEU A 305 19.81 4.38 -6.30
CA LEU A 305 20.80 3.30 -6.14
C LEU A 305 21.06 2.58 -7.47
N THR A 306 20.01 2.31 -8.25
CA THR A 306 20.11 1.63 -9.55
C THR A 306 20.88 2.47 -10.57
N VAL A 307 20.59 3.78 -10.67
CA VAL A 307 21.25 4.71 -11.59
C VAL A 307 22.74 4.88 -11.25
N GLN A 308 23.09 4.76 -9.96
CA GLN A 308 24.49 4.77 -9.51
C GLN A 308 25.20 3.41 -9.70
N GLY A 309 24.56 2.43 -10.33
CA GLY A 309 25.13 1.10 -10.56
C GLY A 309 25.32 0.29 -9.27
N ILE A 310 24.65 0.67 -8.17
CA ILE A 310 24.73 -0.07 -6.90
C ILE A 310 23.92 -1.36 -7.04
N ASN A 311 24.53 -2.46 -6.64
CA ASN A 311 23.94 -3.78 -6.71
C ASN A 311 22.58 -3.85 -5.97
N ALA A 312 21.58 -4.48 -6.58
CA ALA A 312 20.25 -4.69 -6.04
C ALA A 312 20.23 -5.34 -4.64
N PHE A 313 21.24 -6.13 -4.26
CA PHE A 313 21.36 -6.68 -2.90
C PHE A 313 21.41 -5.59 -1.82
N TRP A 314 22.05 -4.45 -2.10
CA TRP A 314 22.07 -3.30 -1.19
C TRP A 314 20.70 -2.64 -1.06
N GLN A 315 19.88 -2.71 -2.11
CA GLN A 315 18.51 -2.19 -2.06
C GLN A 315 17.66 -3.01 -1.08
N ASN A 316 17.85 -4.34 -1.03
CA ASN A 316 17.20 -5.20 -0.05
C ASN A 316 17.64 -4.89 1.39
N VAL A 317 18.95 -4.65 1.60
CA VAL A 317 19.48 -4.24 2.90
C VAL A 317 18.90 -2.89 3.34
N ALA A 318 18.86 -1.92 2.44
CA ALA A 318 18.29 -0.60 2.69
C ALA A 318 16.81 -0.70 3.04
N GLN A 319 16.04 -1.51 2.30
CA GLN A 319 14.63 -1.73 2.54
C GLN A 319 14.35 -2.33 3.94
N GLY A 320 15.08 -3.38 4.32
CA GLY A 320 14.95 -3.99 5.65
C GLY A 320 15.33 -3.01 6.77
N THR A 321 16.42 -2.27 6.58
CA THR A 321 16.87 -1.25 7.54
C THR A 321 15.85 -0.13 7.71
N LEU A 322 15.25 0.34 6.60
CA LEU A 322 14.23 1.37 6.61
C LEU A 322 12.96 0.93 7.35
N LEU A 323 12.53 -0.33 7.18
CA LEU A 323 11.40 -0.86 7.95
C LEU A 323 11.69 -0.83 9.45
N VAL A 324 12.84 -1.36 9.86
CA VAL A 324 13.22 -1.37 11.29
C VAL A 324 13.29 0.05 11.83
N ALA A 325 13.93 0.97 11.09
CA ALA A 325 14.00 2.38 11.47
C ALA A 325 12.61 3.01 11.60
N ALA A 326 11.71 2.78 10.64
CA ALA A 326 10.35 3.28 10.66
C ALA A 326 9.59 2.79 11.89
N VAL A 327 9.68 1.49 12.20
CA VAL A 327 9.03 0.89 13.38
C VAL A 327 9.61 1.42 14.68
N VAL A 328 10.93 1.57 14.80
CA VAL A 328 11.58 2.13 15.99
C VAL A 328 11.16 3.58 16.22
N ILE A 329 11.16 4.41 15.17
CA ILE A 329 10.71 5.79 15.23
C ILE A 329 9.23 5.84 15.67
N GLN A 330 8.40 4.96 15.11
CA GLN A 330 6.98 4.89 15.46
C GLN A 330 6.75 4.48 16.93
N GLN A 331 7.42 3.44 17.42
CA GLN A 331 7.28 2.98 18.81
C GLN A 331 7.73 4.05 19.81
N ARG A 332 8.86 4.73 19.53
CA ARG A 332 9.35 5.84 20.37
C ARG A 332 8.37 7.01 20.42
N ARG A 333 7.75 7.36 19.29
CA ARG A 333 6.73 8.44 19.22
C ARG A 333 5.45 8.09 19.96
N ASN A 334 5.05 6.81 19.92
CA ASN A 334 3.86 6.32 20.64
C ASN A 334 4.13 6.05 22.13
N ARG A 335 5.35 6.34 22.64
CA ARG A 335 5.79 6.10 24.02
C ARG A 335 5.49 4.66 24.48
N GLU A 336 5.60 3.70 23.57
CA GLU A 336 5.39 2.31 23.95
C GLU A 336 6.52 1.86 24.89
N ARG A 337 6.14 1.18 25.97
CA ARG A 337 7.08 0.74 27.00
C ARG A 337 8.09 -0.21 26.36
N ALA A 338 9.38 0.11 26.46
CA ALA A 338 10.43 -0.76 25.98
C ALA A 338 10.32 -2.11 26.72
N VAL A 339 10.26 -3.21 25.96
CA VAL A 339 10.26 -4.54 26.55
C VAL A 339 11.64 -4.80 27.15
N GLY A 340 11.70 -4.93 28.47
CA GLY A 340 12.91 -5.36 29.19
C GLY A 340 13.96 -4.29 29.51
N LEU A 341 13.78 -3.03 29.10
CA LEU A 341 14.63 -1.94 29.62
C LEU A 341 14.07 -1.46 30.98
N PRO A 342 14.90 -1.38 32.04
CA PRO A 342 14.46 -0.76 33.29
C PRO A 342 14.04 0.69 33.02
N ALA A 343 12.99 1.12 33.72
CA ALA A 343 12.39 2.44 33.60
C ALA A 343 13.36 3.55 33.99
#